data_AF-A0A917DCM5-F1
#
_entry.id   AF-A0A917DCM5-F1
#
_cell.length_a   1.000
_cell.length_b   1.000
_cell.length_c   1.000
_cell.angle_alpha   90.00
_cell.angle_beta   90.00
_cell.angle_gamma   90.00
#
_symmetry.space_group_name_H-M   'P 1'
#
loop_
_entity.id
_entity.type
_entity.pdbx_description
1 polymer ?
#
loop_
_entity_poly.entity_id
_entity_poly.type
_entity_poly.pdbx_seq_one_letter_code
_entity_poly.pdbx_strand_id
1 'polypeptide(L)'
;MKSLLRIFTIVLTLSLTSCNKPTPSEEQPIPETDTYNQWVYITIETVLTRDTTTYFYYGKINDQVMKRLNKGNETGHFTLKDIRYLDNDDLLELYEDEFTTGDLIFRVQDIARIQLLKKDPIYFYDIKELSANALRLSKQKRKPVKKE
;
A
#
# COMPACT_ATOMS: atom_id res chain seq x y z
N MET A 1 34.88 -60.28 -30.42
CA MET A 1 34.26 -58.94 -30.64
C MET A 1 32.79 -58.93 -30.23
N LYS A 2 32.42 -58.95 -28.93
CA LYS A 2 31.01 -58.75 -28.51
C LYS A 2 30.86 -58.13 -27.09
N SER A 3 31.96 -57.76 -26.42
CA SER A 3 31.91 -57.37 -25.00
C SER A 3 32.26 -55.90 -24.71
N LEU A 4 32.61 -55.10 -25.71
CA LEU A 4 32.99 -53.68 -25.52
C LEU A 4 31.88 -52.68 -25.87
N LEU A 5 30.75 -53.13 -26.43
CA LEU A 5 29.68 -52.25 -26.92
C LEU A 5 28.60 -51.93 -25.88
N ARG A 6 28.64 -52.51 -24.68
CA ARG A 6 27.58 -52.33 -23.67
C ARG A 6 27.94 -51.38 -22.51
N ILE A 7 29.19 -50.96 -22.40
CA ILE A 7 29.63 -50.08 -21.29
C ILE A 7 29.36 -48.60 -21.61
N PHE A 8 29.19 -48.24 -22.89
CA PHE A 8 28.96 -46.85 -23.30
C PHE A 8 27.53 -46.35 -23.08
N THR A 9 26.58 -47.21 -22.71
CA THR A 9 25.16 -46.83 -22.59
C THR A 9 24.75 -46.41 -21.17
N ILE A 10 25.58 -46.66 -20.15
CA ILE A 10 25.22 -46.37 -18.75
C ILE A 10 25.69 -44.98 -18.27
N VAL A 11 26.56 -44.29 -19.03
CA VAL A 11 27.11 -42.98 -18.62
C VAL A 11 26.27 -41.79 -19.12
N LEU A 12 25.25 -42.02 -19.96
CA LEU A 12 24.46 -40.93 -20.58
C LEU A 12 23.10 -40.64 -19.92
N THR A 13 22.78 -41.26 -18.78
CA THR A 13 21.49 -41.03 -18.09
C THR A 13 21.58 -40.21 -16.81
N LEU A 14 22.76 -39.66 -16.47
CA LEU A 14 22.99 -38.91 -15.22
C LEU A 14 22.94 -37.37 -15.36
N SER A 15 22.60 -36.82 -16.52
CA SER A 15 22.78 -35.38 -16.79
C SER A 15 21.52 -34.51 -16.78
N LEU A 16 20.36 -34.97 -16.28
CA LEU A 16 19.13 -34.14 -16.28
C LEU A 16 18.40 -34.10 -14.93
N THR A 17 19.14 -33.92 -13.84
CA THR A 17 18.55 -33.37 -12.61
C THR A 17 19.13 -31.97 -12.36
N SER A 18 18.77 -31.03 -13.24
CA SER A 18 18.83 -29.62 -12.89
C SER A 18 17.82 -29.40 -11.76
N CYS A 19 18.34 -29.39 -10.54
CA CYS A 19 17.60 -29.01 -9.35
C CYS A 19 17.26 -27.52 -9.50
N ASN A 20 16.08 -27.23 -10.06
CA ASN A 20 15.47 -25.91 -9.96
C ASN A 20 15.20 -25.65 -8.48
N LYS A 21 16.19 -25.09 -7.79
CA LYS A 21 15.95 -24.42 -6.52
C LYS A 21 14.93 -23.32 -6.81
N PRO A 22 13.78 -23.28 -6.14
CA PRO A 22 12.92 -22.11 -6.23
C PRO A 22 13.75 -20.91 -5.76
N THR A 23 13.95 -19.97 -6.68
CA THR A 23 14.49 -18.65 -6.41
C THR A 23 13.75 -18.07 -5.20
N PRO A 24 14.44 -17.46 -4.22
CA PRO A 24 13.76 -16.74 -3.15
C PRO A 24 12.87 -15.69 -3.81
N SER A 25 11.57 -15.74 -3.46
CA SER A 25 10.49 -14.91 -3.96
C SER A 25 10.97 -13.57 -4.51
N GLU A 26 11.03 -13.49 -5.83
CA GLU A 26 10.95 -12.21 -6.53
C GLU A 26 9.72 -11.50 -5.98
N GLU A 27 9.88 -10.27 -5.55
CA GLU A 27 8.85 -9.44 -4.95
C GLU A 27 7.75 -9.22 -6.00
N GLN A 28 6.81 -10.17 -6.11
CA GLN A 28 5.77 -10.08 -7.13
C GLN A 28 4.88 -8.89 -6.77
N PRO A 29 4.72 -7.90 -7.67
CA PRO A 29 3.81 -6.80 -7.43
C PRO A 29 2.42 -7.38 -7.21
N ILE A 30 1.77 -6.93 -6.13
CA ILE A 30 0.41 -7.35 -5.79
C ILE A 30 -0.47 -7.02 -7.00
N PRO A 31 -1.26 -7.96 -7.54
CA PRO A 31 -2.18 -7.65 -8.62
C PRO A 31 -3.11 -6.53 -8.15
N GLU A 32 -3.06 -5.40 -8.86
CA GLU A 32 -3.89 -4.21 -8.64
C GLU A 32 -5.36 -4.54 -8.91
N THR A 33 -6.01 -5.28 -8.01
CA THR A 33 -7.46 -5.24 -7.96
C THR A 33 -7.82 -3.90 -7.34
N ASP A 34 -8.27 -2.96 -8.17
CA ASP A 34 -8.49 -1.52 -7.93
C ASP A 34 -9.45 -1.12 -6.78
N THR A 35 -9.83 -2.04 -5.90
CA THR A 35 -10.74 -1.75 -4.80
C THR A 35 -10.00 -1.09 -3.63
N TYR A 36 -9.78 0.21 -3.73
CA TYR A 36 -9.36 1.09 -2.64
C TYR A 36 -10.60 1.55 -1.87
N ASN A 37 -11.11 0.70 -0.97
CA ASN A 37 -12.38 0.94 -0.30
C ASN A 37 -12.23 1.18 1.21
N GLN A 38 -11.10 0.82 1.80
CA GLN A 38 -10.92 0.88 3.24
C GLN A 38 -10.20 2.16 3.67
N TRP A 39 -10.92 3.01 4.42
CA TRP A 39 -10.33 4.16 5.09
C TRP A 39 -9.47 3.73 6.27
N VAL A 40 -8.31 4.36 6.42
CA VAL A 40 -7.39 4.16 7.54
C VAL A 40 -6.87 5.49 8.08
N TYR A 41 -6.57 5.51 9.37
CA TYR A 41 -5.62 6.43 9.97
C TYR A 41 -4.29 5.68 10.08
N ILE A 42 -3.20 6.30 9.63
CA ILE A 42 -1.89 5.67 9.57
C ILE A 42 -0.82 6.64 10.08
N THR A 43 0.06 6.09 10.91
CA THR A 43 1.27 6.76 11.40
C THR A 43 2.45 6.08 10.72
N ILE A 44 3.25 6.87 10.01
CA ILE A 44 4.46 6.43 9.30
C ILE A 44 5.68 7.04 10.00
N GLU A 45 6.66 6.23 10.35
CA GLU A 45 7.94 6.66 10.90
C GLU A 45 9.05 6.37 9.90
N THR A 46 9.68 7.43 9.38
CA THR A 46 10.82 7.32 8.48
C THR A 46 12.10 7.63 9.24
N VAL A 47 12.92 6.61 9.44
CA VAL A 47 14.25 6.75 10.06
C VAL A 47 15.24 7.28 9.02
N LEU A 48 15.73 8.49 9.25
CA LEU A 48 16.82 9.11 8.49
C LEU A 48 18.14 8.93 9.27
N THR A 49 19.26 9.28 8.64
CA THR A 49 20.61 9.06 9.21
C THR A 49 20.82 9.71 10.59
N ARG A 50 20.06 10.76 10.94
CA ARG A 50 20.24 11.53 12.18
C ARG A 50 18.95 11.80 12.95
N ASP A 51 17.80 11.45 12.38
CA ASP A 51 16.50 11.81 12.94
C ASP A 51 15.43 10.83 12.47
N THR A 52 14.28 10.82 13.14
CA THR A 52 13.10 10.08 12.73
C THR A 52 11.98 11.07 12.47
N THR A 53 11.46 11.10 11.25
CA THR A 53 10.30 11.92 10.92
C THR A 53 9.03 11.08 11.04
N THR A 54 8.05 11.59 11.78
CA THR A 54 6.73 10.96 11.91
C THR A 54 5.71 11.70 11.07
N TYR A 55 4.96 10.96 10.26
CA TYR A 55 3.87 11.47 9.44
C TYR A 55 2.54 10.87 9.88
N PHE A 56 1.48 11.68 9.82
CA PHE A 56 0.13 11.29 10.21
C PHE A 56 -0.81 11.52 9.04
N TYR A 57 -1.40 10.44 8.53
CA TYR A 57 -2.29 10.50 7.39
C TYR A 57 -3.62 9.82 7.68
N TYR A 58 -4.65 10.31 7.01
CA TYR A 58 -5.80 9.51 6.68
C TYR A 58 -5.76 9.19 5.20
N GLY A 59 -6.20 8.00 4.80
CA GLY A 59 -6.25 7.65 3.40
C GLY A 59 -7.00 6.36 3.16
N LYS A 60 -7.14 5.99 1.89
CA LYS A 60 -7.64 4.70 1.47
C LYS A 60 -6.50 3.77 1.14
N ILE A 61 -6.60 2.54 1.63
CA ILE A 61 -5.65 1.47 1.37
C ILE A 61 -6.36 0.30 0.68
N ASN A 62 -5.62 -0.47 -0.11
CA ASN A 62 -6.13 -1.67 -0.74
C ASN A 62 -6.43 -2.76 0.32
N ASP A 63 -7.61 -3.38 0.24
CA ASP A 63 -8.04 -4.43 1.19
C ASP A 63 -7.07 -5.62 1.24
N GLN A 64 -6.40 -5.94 0.12
CA GLN A 64 -5.40 -7.00 0.07
C GLN A 64 -4.16 -6.64 0.89
N VAL A 65 -3.73 -5.37 0.85
CA VAL A 65 -2.63 -4.88 1.70
C VAL A 65 -3.02 -5.02 3.16
N MET A 66 -4.25 -4.66 3.55
CA MET A 66 -4.72 -4.85 4.93
C MET A 66 -4.73 -6.32 5.36
N LYS A 67 -5.20 -7.23 4.50
CA LYS A 67 -5.19 -8.67 4.76
C LYS A 67 -3.78 -9.21 4.96
N ARG A 68 -2.83 -8.71 4.16
CA ARG A 68 -1.40 -9.00 4.29
C ARG A 68 -0.86 -8.49 5.62
N LEU A 69 -1.02 -7.19 5.92
CA LEU A 69 -0.55 -6.58 7.17
C LEU A 69 -1.02 -7.35 8.41
N ASN A 70 -2.27 -7.81 8.42
CA ASN A 70 -2.84 -8.59 9.52
C ASN A 70 -2.24 -10.00 9.69
N LYS A 71 -1.62 -10.57 8.65
CA LYS A 71 -0.91 -11.87 8.75
C LYS A 71 0.46 -11.73 9.42
N GLY A 72 1.02 -10.52 9.43
CA GLY A 72 2.35 -10.23 9.98
C GLY A 72 3.50 -10.55 9.02
N ASN A 73 4.67 -9.97 9.31
CA ASN A 73 5.94 -10.14 8.56
C ASN A 73 5.91 -9.70 7.09
N GLU A 74 5.05 -8.75 6.75
CA GLU A 74 4.95 -8.26 5.39
C GLU A 74 6.09 -7.28 5.04
N THR A 75 6.57 -7.39 3.81
CA THR A 75 7.55 -6.49 3.23
C THR A 75 7.05 -5.92 1.90
N GLY A 76 7.66 -4.82 1.49
CA GLY A 76 7.44 -4.19 0.19
C GLY A 76 6.81 -2.81 0.32
N HIS A 77 6.10 -2.40 -0.73
CA HIS A 77 5.48 -1.08 -0.81
C HIS A 77 3.96 -1.19 -0.90
N PHE A 78 3.28 -0.13 -0.48
CA PHE A 78 1.84 0.03 -0.69
C PHE A 78 1.51 1.48 -1.04
N THR A 79 0.42 1.66 -1.77
CA THR A 79 -0.11 2.98 -2.12
C THR A 79 -1.22 3.35 -1.15
N LEU A 80 -1.14 4.57 -0.62
CA LEU A 80 -2.22 5.24 0.09
C LEU A 80 -2.85 6.26 -0.87
N LYS A 81 -4.17 6.20 -1.03
CA LYS A 81 -4.94 7.06 -1.94
C LYS A 81 -5.88 7.99 -1.19
N ASP A 82 -6.41 9.01 -1.87
CA ASP A 82 -7.36 9.98 -1.29
C ASP A 82 -6.84 10.55 0.05
N ILE A 83 -5.58 10.97 0.10
CA ILE A 83 -4.92 11.29 1.37
C ILE A 83 -5.47 12.60 1.97
N ARG A 84 -5.70 12.58 3.29
CA ARG A 84 -5.90 13.78 4.11
C ARG A 84 -4.84 13.84 5.21
N TYR A 85 -4.52 15.04 5.63
CA TYR A 85 -3.61 15.32 6.74
C TYR A 85 -4.12 16.54 7.53
N LEU A 86 -3.55 16.77 8.71
CA LEU A 86 -3.72 18.04 9.43
C LEU A 86 -2.58 18.96 9.01
N ASP A 87 -2.92 20.15 8.53
CA ASP A 87 -1.93 21.16 8.21
C ASP A 87 -1.37 21.84 9.49
N ASN A 88 -0.56 22.87 9.31
CA ASN A 88 0.07 23.58 10.42
C ASN A 88 -0.92 24.37 11.30
N ASP A 89 -2.15 24.59 10.80
CA ASP A 89 -3.22 25.31 11.49
C ASP A 89 -4.25 24.31 12.09
N ASP A 90 -3.89 23.03 12.19
CA ASP A 90 -4.74 21.92 12.64
C ASP A 90 -6.02 21.76 11.80
N LEU A 91 -6.01 22.20 10.54
CA LEU A 91 -7.12 22.03 9.62
C LEU A 91 -6.95 20.75 8.81
N LEU A 92 -8.05 20.00 8.64
CA LEU A 92 -8.05 18.85 7.76
C LEU A 92 -7.89 19.32 6.31
N GLU A 93 -6.81 18.89 5.67
CA GLU A 93 -6.45 19.25 4.30
C GLU A 93 -6.35 17.98 3.42
N LEU A 94 -6.53 18.16 2.11
CA LEU A 94 -6.31 17.16 1.08
C LEU A 94 -4.85 17.20 0.61
N TYR A 95 -4.24 16.04 0.41
CA TYR A 95 -2.90 15.99 -0.17
C TYR A 95 -2.89 16.28 -1.68
N GLU A 96 -4.02 16.05 -2.37
CA GLU A 96 -4.18 16.34 -3.79
C GLU A 96 -4.21 17.85 -4.06
N ASP A 97 -3.42 18.28 -5.04
CA ASP A 97 -3.40 19.65 -5.55
C ASP A 97 -3.32 19.67 -7.10
N GLU A 98 -3.04 20.83 -7.69
CA GLU A 98 -2.97 20.96 -9.15
C GLU A 98 -1.76 20.25 -9.78
N PHE A 99 -0.78 19.82 -8.99
CA PHE A 99 0.46 19.20 -9.44
C PHE A 99 0.61 17.73 -9.03
N THR A 100 -0.19 17.27 -8.08
CA THR A 100 -0.06 15.94 -7.48
C THR A 100 -1.40 15.22 -7.44
N THR A 101 -1.37 13.92 -7.70
CA THR A 101 -2.59 13.08 -7.67
C THR A 101 -3.14 12.85 -6.27
N GLY A 102 -2.45 13.29 -5.22
CA GLY A 102 -2.80 13.01 -3.84
C GLY A 102 -2.45 11.60 -3.36
N ASP A 103 -1.84 10.76 -4.21
CA ASP A 103 -1.44 9.39 -3.90
C ASP A 103 0.02 9.34 -3.43
N LEU A 104 0.30 8.56 -2.37
CA LEU A 104 1.66 8.35 -1.86
C LEU A 104 1.99 6.86 -1.74
N ILE A 105 3.25 6.53 -2.00
CA ILE A 105 3.79 5.16 -1.87
C ILE A 105 4.67 5.10 -0.63
N PHE A 106 4.38 4.15 0.25
CA PHE A 106 5.12 3.94 1.49
C PHE A 106 5.65 2.50 1.58
N ARG A 107 6.66 2.31 2.42
CA ARG A 107 7.14 0.97 2.77
C ARG A 107 6.27 0.35 3.86
N VAL A 108 5.97 -0.93 3.66
CA VAL A 108 5.82 -1.97 4.69
C VAL A 108 6.15 -1.54 6.13
N GLN A 109 7.46 -1.42 6.27
CA GLN A 109 8.20 -1.43 7.51
C GLN A 109 8.21 -0.07 8.21
N ASP A 110 7.79 0.99 7.52
CA ASP A 110 7.72 2.34 8.09
C ASP A 110 6.37 2.57 8.80
N ILE A 111 5.43 1.62 8.75
CA ILE A 111 4.15 1.73 9.47
C ILE A 111 4.38 1.54 10.97
N ALA A 112 4.27 2.62 11.73
CA ALA A 112 4.29 2.58 13.20
C ALA A 112 2.92 2.17 13.77
N ARG A 113 1.84 2.68 13.16
CA ARG A 113 0.46 2.38 13.57
C ARG A 113 -0.49 2.48 12.40
N ILE A 114 -1.49 1.59 12.35
CA ILE A 114 -2.59 1.66 11.41
C ILE A 114 -3.92 1.36 12.10
N GLN A 115 -4.96 2.11 11.77
CA GLN A 115 -6.31 1.94 12.33
C GLN A 115 -7.36 2.03 11.22
N LEU A 116 -8.24 1.04 11.16
CA LEU A 116 -9.39 1.04 10.25
C LEU A 116 -10.44 2.08 10.67
N LEU A 117 -10.92 2.85 9.70
CA LEU A 117 -11.98 3.83 9.88
C LEU A 117 -13.25 3.37 9.18
N LYS A 118 -14.40 3.69 9.78
CA LYS A 118 -15.71 3.29 9.24
C LYS A 118 -16.20 4.16 8.08
N LYS A 119 -15.64 5.36 7.93
CA LYS A 119 -16.05 6.35 6.93
C LYS A 119 -14.92 7.34 6.68
N ASP A 120 -15.13 8.15 5.66
CA ASP A 120 -14.27 9.26 5.28
C ASP A 120 -14.03 10.22 6.47
N PRO A 121 -12.77 10.57 6.78
CA PRO A 121 -12.43 11.48 7.87
C PRO A 121 -13.07 12.85 7.77
N ILE A 122 -13.47 13.29 6.58
CA ILE A 122 -14.16 14.59 6.39
C ILE A 122 -15.47 14.72 7.19
N TYR A 123 -16.01 13.60 7.69
CA TYR A 123 -17.19 13.55 8.54
C TYR A 123 -16.87 13.46 10.05
N PHE A 124 -15.59 13.54 10.44
CA PHE A 124 -15.16 13.58 11.84
C PHE A 124 -14.90 15.00 12.34
N TYR A 125 -14.73 15.95 11.41
CA TYR A 125 -14.37 17.33 11.69
C TYR A 125 -15.55 18.28 11.47
N ASP A 126 -15.58 19.34 12.29
CA ASP A 126 -16.50 20.46 12.10
C ASP A 126 -16.12 21.27 10.85
N ILE A 127 -17.08 22.03 10.31
CA ILE A 127 -16.87 22.86 9.11
C ILE A 127 -15.71 23.85 9.28
N LYS A 128 -15.50 24.36 10.51
CA LYS A 128 -14.44 25.32 10.85
C LYS A 128 -13.05 24.68 10.93
N GLU A 129 -12.98 23.35 11.00
CA GLU A 129 -11.76 22.55 11.11
C GLU A 129 -11.37 21.95 9.75
N LEU A 130 -12.00 22.41 8.67
CA LEU A 130 -11.70 22.01 7.30
C LEU A 130 -10.95 23.12 6.60
N SER A 131 -9.89 22.77 5.89
CA SER A 131 -9.24 23.66 4.94
C SER A 131 -10.23 24.10 3.84
N ALA A 132 -9.84 25.07 3.02
CA ALA A 132 -10.67 25.50 1.89
C ALA A 132 -10.98 24.34 0.91
N ASN A 133 -10.00 23.49 0.63
CA ASN A 133 -10.16 22.36 -0.29
C ASN A 133 -11.01 21.24 0.33
N ALA A 134 -10.75 20.88 1.59
CA ALA A 134 -11.56 19.91 2.30
C ALA A 134 -13.00 20.39 2.46
N LEU A 135 -13.23 21.68 2.74
CA LEU A 135 -14.57 22.25 2.80
C LEU A 135 -15.30 22.15 1.46
N ARG A 136 -14.62 22.41 0.34
CA ARG A 136 -15.18 22.26 -1.01
C ARG A 136 -15.59 20.81 -1.27
N LEU A 137 -14.74 19.84 -0.94
CA LEU A 137 -15.03 18.41 -1.07
C LEU A 137 -16.21 17.99 -0.17
N SER A 138 -16.25 18.48 1.06
CA SER A 138 -17.33 18.21 2.03
C SER A 138 -18.68 18.67 1.49
N LYS A 139 -18.74 19.88 0.92
CA LYS A 139 -19.96 20.40 0.29
C LYS A 139 -20.40 19.56 -0.90
N GLN A 140 -19.48 19.07 -1.73
CA GLN A 140 -19.81 18.18 -2.84
C GLN A 140 -20.39 16.85 -2.35
N LYS A 141 -19.76 16.23 -1.36
CA LYS A 141 -20.18 14.93 -0.79
C LYS A 141 -21.50 15.00 -0.01
N ARG A 142 -21.81 16.16 0.58
CA ARG A 142 -23.05 16.39 1.37
C ARG A 142 -24.24 16.84 0.51
N LYS A 143 -24.05 17.18 -0.77
CA LYS A 143 -25.18 17.51 -1.65
C LYS A 143 -26.05 16.26 -1.85
N PRO A 144 -27.37 16.34 -1.66
CA PRO A 144 -28.25 15.22 -1.96
C PRO A 144 -28.13 14.89 -3.45
N VAL A 145 -27.86 13.63 -3.77
CA VAL A 145 -27.97 13.13 -5.14
C VAL A 145 -29.41 13.34 -5.55
N LYS A 146 -29.67 14.29 -6.47
CA LYS A 146 -30.99 14.41 -7.09
C LYS A 146 -31.25 13.09 -7.81
N LYS A 147 -32.21 12.32 -7.31
CA LYS A 147 -32.78 11.21 -8.07
C LYS A 147 -33.57 11.83 -9.21
N GLU A 148 -33.10 11.64 -10.44
CA GLU A 148 -33.89 11.84 -11.66
C GLU A 148 -34.96 10.74 -11.79
#